data_AF-A0A0B0SEQ8-F1
#
_entry.id   AF-A0A0B0SEQ8-F1
#
_cell.length_a   1.000
_cell.length_b   1.000
_cell.length_c   1.000
_cell.angle_alpha   90.00
_cell.angle_beta   90.00
_cell.angle_gamma   90.00
#
_symmetry.space_group_name_H-M   'P 1'
#
loop_
_entity.id
_entity.type
_entity.pdbx_description
1 polymer ?
#
loop_
_entity_poly.entity_id
_entity_poly.type
_entity_poly.pdbx_seq_one_letter_code
_entity_poly.pdbx_strand_id
1 'polypeptide(L)'
;MRTVKELRLAGLFAYLAALVLGLLFSYLLHVLLGEGGRLGWGSFNLLGLLEGLGFVLAFTFALYLAKKAVRVPCTTLLTAGLFGPTPARRLARPLPRVEGLEAYEGRGAALLLQEGRPVGLLGLSDRILPLEEVPSVEAEVAVSELAPLFFQSPLVLVVRGEEVLGAIPREAFFRHLGF
;
A
#
# COMPACT_ATOMS: atom_id res chain seq x y z
N MET A 1 3.24 -1.88 -10.62
CA MET A 1 2.98 -1.44 -9.23
C MET A 1 1.84 -2.24 -8.67
N ARG A 2 1.83 -2.53 -7.37
CA ARG A 2 0.80 -3.42 -6.80
C ARG A 2 -0.49 -2.68 -6.48
N THR A 3 -1.61 -3.31 -6.77
CA THR A 3 -2.94 -2.76 -6.44
C THR A 3 -3.26 -2.96 -4.96
N VAL A 4 -4.24 -2.20 -4.45
CA VAL A 4 -4.76 -2.42 -3.08
C VAL A 4 -5.25 -3.85 -2.90
N LYS A 5 -5.89 -4.43 -3.92
CA LYS A 5 -6.39 -5.83 -3.88
C LYS A 5 -5.24 -6.83 -3.72
N GLU A 6 -4.19 -6.69 -4.50
CA GLU A 6 -3.00 -7.55 -4.44
C GLU A 6 -2.32 -7.47 -3.08
N LEU A 7 -2.12 -6.25 -2.54
CA LEU A 7 -1.49 -6.07 -1.24
C LEU A 7 -2.33 -6.63 -0.08
N ARG A 8 -3.66 -6.51 -0.16
CA ARG A 8 -4.57 -7.13 0.82
C ARG A 8 -4.45 -8.64 0.81
N LEU A 9 -4.50 -9.25 -0.38
CA LEU A 9 -4.41 -10.69 -0.55
C LEU A 9 -3.03 -11.22 -0.14
N ALA A 10 -1.96 -10.50 -0.48
CA ALA A 10 -0.62 -10.83 -0.02
C ALA A 10 -0.48 -10.70 1.51
N GLY A 11 -1.10 -9.68 2.12
CA GLY A 11 -1.17 -9.53 3.57
C GLY A 11 -1.93 -10.66 4.27
N LEU A 12 -3.06 -11.09 3.70
CA LEU A 12 -3.82 -12.24 4.17
C LEU A 12 -2.99 -13.52 4.16
N PHE A 13 -2.37 -13.85 3.02
CA PHE A 13 -1.55 -15.06 2.91
C PHE A 13 -0.33 -15.03 3.83
N ALA A 14 0.33 -13.88 3.94
CA ALA A 14 1.43 -13.68 4.87
C ALA A 14 1.02 -13.92 6.33
N TYR A 15 -0.13 -13.37 6.73
CA TYR A 15 -0.65 -13.55 8.08
C TYR A 15 -1.02 -15.02 8.36
N LEU A 16 -1.71 -15.67 7.43
CA LEU A 16 -2.09 -17.08 7.57
C LEU A 16 -0.87 -18.00 7.62
N ALA A 17 0.13 -17.76 6.77
CA ALA A 17 1.38 -18.52 6.80
C ALA A 17 2.11 -18.34 8.14
N ALA A 18 2.19 -17.11 8.65
CA ALA A 18 2.77 -16.85 9.97
C ALA A 18 1.99 -17.55 11.09
N LEU A 19 0.67 -17.55 11.01
CA LEU A 19 -0.21 -18.23 11.97
C LEU A 19 0.04 -19.75 11.96
N VAL A 20 0.07 -20.37 10.78
CA VAL A 20 0.37 -21.80 10.63
C VAL A 20 1.74 -22.13 11.19
N LEU A 21 2.78 -21.34 10.88
CA LEU A 21 4.11 -21.54 11.43
C LEU A 21 4.15 -21.41 12.95
N GLY A 22 3.47 -20.41 13.52
CA GLY A 22 3.34 -20.25 14.96
C GLY A 22 2.67 -21.46 15.60
N LEU A 23 1.56 -21.94 15.02
CA LEU A 23 0.84 -23.12 15.51
C LEU A 23 1.67 -24.40 15.42
N LEU A 24 2.39 -24.62 14.32
CA LEU A 24 3.30 -25.76 14.16
C LEU A 24 4.43 -25.72 15.18
N PHE A 25 4.99 -24.54 15.45
CA PHE A 25 6.02 -24.37 16.47
C PHE A 25 5.48 -24.62 17.88
N SER A 26 4.28 -24.12 18.17
CA SER A 26 3.58 -24.40 19.43
C SER A 26 3.35 -25.90 19.63
N TYR A 27 2.87 -26.58 18.58
CA TYR A 27 2.67 -28.04 18.60
C TYR A 27 3.98 -28.80 18.79
N LEU A 28 5.07 -28.37 18.15
CA LEU A 28 6.39 -28.95 18.35
C LEU A 28 6.84 -28.84 19.82
N LEU A 29 6.65 -27.67 20.44
CA LEU A 29 6.93 -27.50 21.87
C LEU A 29 6.05 -28.40 22.74
N HIS A 30 4.77 -28.55 22.40
CA HIS A 30 3.85 -29.43 23.12
C HIS A 30 4.33 -30.89 23.13
N VAL A 31 4.75 -31.40 21.97
CA VAL A 31 5.32 -32.75 21.85
C VAL A 31 6.63 -32.87 22.63
N LEU A 32 7.53 -31.88 22.52
CA LEU A 32 8.82 -31.88 23.22
C LEU A 32 8.69 -31.80 24.75
N LEU A 33 7.64 -31.14 25.25
CA LEU A 33 7.35 -30.99 26.68
C LEU A 33 6.52 -32.17 27.24
N GLY A 34 6.33 -33.23 26.45
CA GLY A 34 5.69 -34.47 26.89
C GLY A 34 4.16 -34.38 26.96
N GLU A 35 3.53 -33.58 26.09
CA GLU A 35 2.07 -33.46 25.94
C GLU A 35 1.35 -32.94 27.20
N GLY A 36 2.10 -32.42 28.16
CA GLY A 36 1.58 -31.96 29.44
C GLY A 36 0.90 -30.59 29.38
N GLY A 37 1.21 -29.75 28.39
CA GLY A 37 0.67 -28.40 28.28
C GLY A 37 -0.81 -28.37 27.93
N ARG A 38 -1.59 -27.61 28.70
CA ARG A 38 -3.04 -27.46 28.51
C ARG A 38 -3.35 -25.98 28.39
N LEU A 39 -3.25 -25.46 27.17
CA LEU A 39 -3.63 -24.09 26.88
C LEU A 39 -5.14 -23.89 27.11
N GLY A 40 -5.48 -23.37 28.29
CA GLY A 40 -6.63 -22.48 28.56
C GLY A 40 -8.03 -23.09 28.71
N TRP A 41 -8.38 -24.22 28.08
CA TRP A 41 -9.79 -24.66 28.06
C TRP A 41 -10.19 -25.63 29.18
N GLY A 42 -9.27 -25.97 30.11
CA GLY A 42 -9.57 -26.84 31.25
C GLY A 42 -8.67 -26.71 32.49
N SER A 43 -7.36 -26.48 32.32
CA SER A 43 -6.43 -26.25 33.45
C SER A 43 -5.19 -25.50 32.98
N PHE A 44 -4.92 -24.31 33.52
CA PHE A 44 -3.74 -23.49 33.19
C PHE A 44 -2.49 -24.07 33.88
N ASN A 45 -1.46 -24.46 33.12
CA ASN A 45 -0.19 -24.94 33.67
C ASN A 45 1.03 -24.23 33.06
N LEU A 46 2.15 -24.28 33.77
CA LEU A 46 3.38 -23.59 33.35
C LEU A 46 3.88 -24.07 31.97
N LEU A 47 3.68 -25.34 31.65
CA LEU A 47 3.99 -25.91 30.33
C LEU A 47 3.14 -25.28 29.21
N GLY A 48 1.83 -25.14 29.42
CA GLY A 48 0.95 -24.46 28.46
C GLY A 48 1.28 -22.96 28.31
N LEU A 49 1.79 -22.31 29.36
CA LEU A 49 2.29 -20.93 29.25
C LEU A 49 3.55 -20.85 28.38
N LEU A 50 4.47 -21.81 28.51
CA LEU A 50 5.68 -21.90 27.67
C LEU A 50 5.34 -22.17 26.20
N GLU A 51 4.37 -23.04 25.93
CA GLU A 51 3.84 -23.28 24.58
C GLU A 51 3.25 -22.01 23.99
N GLY A 52 2.40 -21.31 24.75
CA GLY A 52 1.81 -20.03 24.34
C GLY A 52 2.85 -18.94 24.10
N LEU A 53 3.88 -18.84 24.94
CA LEU A 53 4.98 -17.91 24.74
C LEU A 53 5.77 -18.25 23.48
N GLY A 54 6.07 -19.53 23.26
CA GLY A 54 6.72 -20.02 22.05
C GLY A 54 5.92 -19.71 20.79
N PHE A 55 4.60 -19.91 20.83
CA PHE A 55 3.69 -19.49 19.77
C PHE A 55 3.82 -17.99 19.47
N VAL A 56 3.69 -17.13 20.50
CA VAL A 56 3.73 -15.67 20.31
C VAL A 56 5.07 -15.23 19.70
N LEU A 57 6.19 -15.79 20.19
CA LEU A 57 7.53 -15.48 19.67
C LEU A 57 7.69 -15.94 18.22
N ALA A 58 7.35 -17.19 17.91
CA ALA A 58 7.43 -17.74 16.56
C ALA A 58 6.51 -17.01 15.58
N PHE A 59 5.27 -16.73 15.99
CA PHE A 59 4.30 -15.98 15.20
C PHE A 59 4.76 -14.56 14.91
N THR A 60 5.25 -13.84 15.93
CA THR A 60 5.75 -12.48 15.78
C THR A 60 6.98 -12.44 14.87
N PHE A 61 7.88 -13.41 15.02
CA PHE A 61 9.06 -13.54 14.16
C PHE A 61 8.67 -13.87 12.71
N ALA A 62 7.74 -14.79 12.51
CA ALA A 62 7.21 -15.12 11.19
C ALA A 62 6.54 -13.91 10.53
N LEU A 63 5.74 -13.13 11.27
CA LEU A 63 5.16 -11.87 10.78
C LEU A 63 6.24 -10.84 10.41
N TYR A 64 7.31 -10.73 11.20
CA TYR A 64 8.43 -9.83 10.90
C TYR A 64 9.12 -10.21 9.59
N LEU A 65 9.39 -11.51 9.39
CA LEU A 65 9.94 -12.02 8.13
C LEU A 65 8.99 -11.79 6.96
N ALA A 66 7.70 -12.09 7.15
CA ALA A 66 6.67 -11.91 6.14
C ALA A 66 6.51 -10.43 5.74
N LYS A 67 6.60 -9.50 6.70
CA LYS A 67 6.61 -8.06 6.43
C LYS A 67 7.78 -7.66 5.51
N LYS A 68 8.97 -8.19 5.77
CA LYS A 68 10.16 -7.92 4.94
C LYS A 68 10.05 -8.53 3.55
N ALA A 69 9.54 -9.76 3.46
CA ALA A 69 9.40 -10.48 2.19
C ALA A 69 8.33 -9.85 1.28
N VAL A 70 7.14 -9.61 1.83
CA VAL A 70 5.97 -9.15 1.07
C VAL A 70 5.93 -7.62 0.96
N ARG A 71 6.66 -6.87 1.80
CA ARG A 71 6.70 -5.40 1.78
C ARG A 71 5.30 -4.78 1.79
N VAL A 72 4.41 -5.30 2.63
CA VAL A 72 3.06 -4.77 2.85
C VAL A 72 3.05 -3.80 4.02
N PRO A 73 2.14 -2.81 4.03
CA PRO A 73 1.92 -1.98 5.21
C PRO A 73 1.63 -2.82 6.46
N CYS A 74 2.11 -2.34 7.61
CA CYS A 74 1.98 -3.06 8.88
C CYS A 74 0.50 -3.27 9.25
N THR A 75 -0.34 -2.26 9.04
CA THR A 75 -1.79 -2.32 9.28
C THR A 75 -2.45 -3.41 8.43
N THR A 76 -2.09 -3.51 7.14
CA THR A 76 -2.62 -4.54 6.24
C THR A 76 -2.17 -5.94 6.65
N LEU A 77 -0.91 -6.10 7.08
CA LEU A 77 -0.42 -7.39 7.54
C LEU A 77 -1.11 -7.84 8.84
N LEU A 78 -1.14 -6.99 9.86
CA LEU A 78 -1.68 -7.32 11.18
C LEU A 78 -3.19 -7.57 11.18
N THR A 79 -3.89 -7.03 10.18
CA THR A 79 -5.34 -7.20 10.03
C THR A 79 -5.70 -8.28 9.01
N ALA A 80 -4.72 -9.11 8.61
CA ALA A 80 -4.89 -10.16 7.61
C ALA A 80 -5.53 -9.65 6.31
N GLY A 81 -5.16 -8.43 5.87
CA GLY A 81 -5.69 -7.82 4.66
C GLY A 81 -7.10 -7.22 4.79
N LEU A 82 -7.70 -7.20 5.99
CA LEU A 82 -9.00 -6.56 6.22
C LEU A 82 -8.92 -5.05 5.93
N PHE A 83 -7.91 -4.38 6.46
CA PHE A 83 -7.62 -2.99 6.16
C PHE A 83 -6.53 -2.87 5.09
N GLY A 84 -6.94 -2.55 3.87
CA GLY A 84 -6.03 -2.33 2.75
C GLY A 84 -5.29 -0.98 2.84
N PRO A 85 -4.18 -0.83 2.10
CA PRO A 85 -3.54 0.47 1.92
C PRO A 85 -4.48 1.50 1.28
N THR A 86 -4.16 2.77 1.48
CA THR A 86 -4.83 3.88 0.79
C THR A 86 -4.61 3.74 -0.73
N PRO A 87 -5.67 3.74 -1.55
CA PRO A 87 -5.54 3.78 -3.01
C PRO A 87 -5.16 5.18 -3.50
N ALA A 88 -4.46 5.26 -4.63
CA ALA A 88 -3.99 6.51 -5.23
C ALA A 88 -5.13 7.52 -5.47
N ARG A 89 -6.30 7.06 -5.91
CA ARG A 89 -7.49 7.93 -6.12
C ARG A 89 -7.91 8.76 -4.91
N ARG A 90 -7.62 8.29 -3.68
CA ARG A 90 -7.99 9.03 -2.46
C ARG A 90 -7.06 10.21 -2.18
N LEU A 91 -5.85 10.16 -2.73
CA LEU A 91 -4.85 11.22 -2.58
C LEU A 91 -4.79 12.14 -3.81
N ALA A 92 -5.35 11.69 -4.93
CA ALA A 92 -5.45 12.47 -6.16
C ALA A 92 -6.26 13.76 -5.92
N ARG A 93 -5.69 14.89 -6.33
CA ARG A 93 -6.38 16.18 -6.40
C ARG A 93 -6.83 16.42 -7.84
N PRO A 94 -8.08 16.85 -8.07
CA PRO A 94 -8.55 17.15 -9.42
C PRO A 94 -7.69 18.26 -10.01
N LEU A 95 -7.28 18.08 -11.26
CA LEU A 95 -6.56 19.12 -12.00
C LEU A 95 -7.57 20.01 -12.73
N PRO A 96 -7.35 21.34 -12.75
CA PRO A 96 -8.11 22.23 -13.59
C PRO A 96 -7.95 21.82 -15.06
N ARG A 97 -9.05 21.87 -15.80
CA ARG A 97 -9.14 21.48 -17.21
C ARG A 97 -9.23 22.75 -18.05
N VAL A 98 -8.38 22.87 -19.06
CA VAL A 98 -8.23 24.08 -19.85
C VAL A 98 -8.26 23.73 -21.33
N GLU A 99 -9.10 24.39 -22.13
CA GLU A 99 -9.26 24.09 -23.56
C GLU A 99 -8.24 24.83 -24.46
N GLY A 100 -7.42 25.70 -23.88
CA GLY A 100 -6.39 26.44 -24.59
C GLY A 100 -5.40 27.11 -23.64
N LEU A 101 -4.20 27.41 -24.14
CA LEU A 101 -3.12 28.04 -23.34
C LEU A 101 -3.53 29.39 -22.72
N GLU A 102 -4.40 30.14 -23.40
CA GLU A 102 -4.83 31.47 -22.98
C GLU A 102 -5.69 31.44 -21.71
N ALA A 103 -6.39 30.33 -21.46
CA ALA A 103 -7.23 30.15 -20.27
C ALA A 103 -6.44 29.61 -19.05
N TYR A 104 -5.13 29.37 -19.21
CA TYR A 104 -4.28 28.93 -18.12
C TYR A 104 -3.77 30.12 -17.30
N GLU A 105 -4.22 30.22 -16.04
CA GLU A 105 -3.87 31.33 -15.13
C GLU A 105 -2.44 31.28 -14.56
N GLY A 106 -1.59 30.34 -15.00
CA GLY A 106 -0.22 30.22 -14.49
C GLY A 106 -0.11 29.60 -13.09
N ARG A 107 -1.22 29.16 -12.49
CA ARG A 107 -1.26 28.65 -11.11
C ARG A 107 -1.30 27.12 -11.07
N GLY A 108 -0.15 26.51 -10.81
CA GLY A 108 -0.02 25.07 -10.57
C GLY A 108 -0.23 24.21 -11.82
N ALA A 109 -0.31 22.89 -11.66
CA ALA A 109 -0.50 22.00 -12.79
C ALA A 109 -1.94 22.03 -13.33
N ALA A 110 -2.11 21.95 -14.65
CA ALA A 110 -3.41 21.91 -15.32
C ALA A 110 -3.43 20.92 -16.49
N LEU A 111 -4.58 20.34 -16.79
CA LEU A 111 -4.78 19.48 -17.95
C LEU A 111 -5.21 20.31 -19.15
N LEU A 112 -4.46 20.22 -20.23
CA LEU A 112 -4.84 20.74 -21.53
C LEU A 112 -5.79 19.74 -22.22
N LEU A 113 -6.99 20.21 -22.54
CA LEU A 113 -7.98 19.49 -23.31
C LEU A 113 -7.97 19.98 -24.76
N GLN A 114 -8.05 19.05 -25.70
CA GLN A 114 -8.32 19.33 -27.10
C GLN A 114 -9.49 18.46 -27.53
N GLU A 115 -10.55 19.08 -28.07
CA GLU A 115 -11.79 18.39 -28.45
C GLU A 115 -12.38 17.52 -27.32
N GLY A 116 -12.25 17.98 -26.06
CA GLY A 116 -12.72 17.28 -24.87
C GLY A 116 -11.82 16.13 -24.39
N ARG A 117 -10.69 15.86 -25.05
CA ARG A 117 -9.72 14.83 -24.65
C ARG A 117 -8.48 15.44 -24.01
N PRO A 118 -7.95 14.85 -22.92
CA PRO A 118 -6.71 15.34 -22.32
C PRO A 118 -5.55 14.99 -23.26
N VAL A 119 -4.80 16.02 -23.67
CA VAL A 119 -3.66 15.89 -24.61
C VAL A 119 -2.33 16.21 -23.96
N GLY A 120 -2.32 16.98 -22.87
CA GLY A 120 -1.08 17.35 -22.21
C GLY A 120 -1.30 17.99 -20.85
N LEU A 121 -0.18 18.25 -20.17
CA LEU A 121 -0.13 18.88 -18.87
C LEU A 121 0.65 20.20 -18.95
N LEU A 122 0.09 21.24 -18.34
CA LEU A 122 0.68 22.57 -18.20
C LEU A 122 1.16 22.79 -16.77
N GLY A 123 2.12 23.70 -16.58
CA GLY A 123 2.51 24.20 -15.26
C GLY A 123 3.58 23.39 -14.51
N LEU A 124 4.05 22.27 -15.06
CA LEU A 124 5.25 21.57 -14.57
C LEU A 124 6.54 22.05 -15.21
N SER A 125 6.46 22.61 -16.41
CA SER A 125 7.58 23.18 -17.17
C SER A 125 7.08 24.33 -18.03
N ASP A 126 8.00 25.08 -18.64
CA ASP A 126 7.67 26.17 -19.57
C ASP A 126 7.04 25.68 -20.88
N ARG A 127 6.97 24.35 -21.08
CA ARG A 127 6.39 23.69 -22.25
C ARG A 127 5.19 22.85 -21.85
N ILE A 128 4.33 22.58 -22.83
CA ILE A 128 3.27 21.59 -22.71
C ILE A 128 3.93 20.22 -22.66
N LEU A 129 3.71 19.47 -21.58
CA LEU A 129 4.19 18.10 -21.46
C LEU A 129 3.13 17.15 -22.00
N PRO A 130 3.46 16.28 -22.96
CA PRO A 130 2.60 15.17 -23.36
C PRO A 130 2.26 14.30 -22.15
N LEU A 131 1.05 13.72 -22.13
CA LEU A 131 0.63 12.87 -21.01
C LEU A 131 1.48 11.61 -20.88
N GLU A 132 2.05 11.13 -21.98
CA GLU A 132 2.92 9.96 -22.03
C GLU A 132 4.25 10.20 -21.30
N GLU A 133 4.72 11.44 -21.23
CA GLU A 133 5.96 11.83 -20.54
C GLU A 133 5.75 11.99 -19.03
N VAL A 134 4.51 12.17 -18.59
CA VAL A 134 4.17 12.34 -17.18
C VAL A 134 3.88 10.97 -16.55
N PRO A 135 4.55 10.58 -15.45
CA PRO A 135 4.28 9.30 -14.82
C PRO A 135 2.83 9.21 -14.36
N SER A 136 2.15 8.16 -14.81
CA SER A 136 0.74 7.89 -14.51
C SER A 136 0.57 6.54 -13.81
N VAL A 137 -0.42 6.46 -12.92
CA VAL A 137 -0.77 5.24 -12.18
C VAL A 137 -2.27 5.02 -12.17
N GLU A 138 -2.67 3.75 -12.13
CA GLU A 138 -4.06 3.37 -12.03
C GLU A 138 -4.64 3.72 -10.65
N ALA A 139 -5.93 4.08 -10.62
CA ALA A 139 -6.66 4.59 -9.46
C ALA A 139 -6.60 3.71 -8.20
N GLU A 140 -6.55 2.39 -8.35
CA GLU A 140 -6.50 1.38 -7.29
C GLU A 140 -5.06 0.92 -6.95
N VAL A 141 -4.03 1.52 -7.56
CA VAL A 141 -2.65 1.35 -7.11
C VAL A 141 -2.52 1.89 -5.69
N ALA A 142 -1.81 1.15 -4.84
CA ALA A 142 -1.60 1.58 -3.45
C ALA A 142 -0.61 2.73 -3.37
N VAL A 143 -0.91 3.73 -2.52
CA VAL A 143 -0.05 4.90 -2.31
C VAL A 143 1.36 4.49 -1.88
N SER A 144 1.51 3.42 -1.08
CA SER A 144 2.81 2.90 -0.65
C SER A 144 3.74 2.48 -1.79
N GLU A 145 3.22 2.24 -2.99
CA GLU A 145 3.99 1.84 -4.17
C GLU A 145 4.45 3.03 -5.02
N LEU A 146 4.00 4.27 -4.71
CA LEU A 146 4.25 5.46 -5.54
C LEU A 146 5.62 6.09 -5.30
N ALA A 147 6.30 5.75 -4.21
CA ALA A 147 7.59 6.36 -3.82
C ALA A 147 8.62 6.40 -4.97
N PRO A 148 8.80 5.34 -5.80
CA PRO A 148 9.76 5.37 -6.89
C PRO A 148 9.50 6.44 -7.95
N LEU A 149 8.23 6.79 -8.21
CA LEU A 149 7.86 7.75 -9.26
C LEU A 149 8.20 9.18 -8.87
N PHE A 150 8.09 9.50 -7.58
CA PHE A 150 8.40 10.82 -7.05
C PHE A 150 9.90 11.15 -7.00
N PHE A 151 10.77 10.19 -7.31
CA PHE A 151 12.19 10.46 -7.54
C PHE A 151 12.45 11.08 -8.92
N GLN A 152 11.57 10.84 -9.89
CA GLN A 152 11.76 11.27 -11.29
C GLN A 152 10.88 12.47 -11.65
N SER A 153 9.70 12.58 -11.02
CA SER A 153 8.75 13.66 -11.28
C SER A 153 8.22 14.28 -9.99
N PRO A 154 7.99 15.60 -9.93
CA PRO A 154 7.33 16.26 -8.81
C PRO A 154 5.82 15.95 -8.73
N LEU A 155 5.24 15.31 -9.75
CA LEU A 155 3.81 15.06 -9.85
C LEU A 155 3.54 13.71 -10.55
N VAL A 156 2.57 12.97 -10.04
CA VAL A 156 2.12 11.70 -10.61
C VAL A 156 0.63 11.79 -10.95
N LEU A 157 0.27 11.44 -12.17
CA LEU A 157 -1.11 11.40 -12.64
C LEU A 157 -1.81 10.14 -12.13
N VAL A 158 -3.09 10.28 -11.77
CA VAL A 158 -3.94 9.17 -11.40
C VAL A 158 -5.03 8.99 -12.44
N VAL A 159 -5.04 7.82 -13.06
CA VAL A 159 -5.91 7.51 -14.20
C VAL A 159 -6.85 6.34 -13.89
N ARG A 160 -8.00 6.31 -14.56
CA ARG A 160 -8.91 5.17 -14.59
C ARG A 160 -9.25 4.88 -16.06
N GLY A 161 -8.57 3.89 -16.63
CA GLY A 161 -8.61 3.69 -18.08
C GLY A 161 -8.03 4.92 -18.78
N GLU A 162 -8.81 5.53 -19.68
CA GLU A 162 -8.42 6.75 -20.40
C GLU A 162 -8.74 8.05 -19.64
N GLU A 163 -9.48 7.98 -18.53
CA GLU A 163 -9.86 9.16 -17.77
C GLU A 163 -8.78 9.56 -16.76
N VAL A 164 -8.37 10.81 -16.78
CA VAL A 164 -7.50 11.40 -15.75
C VAL A 164 -8.37 11.90 -14.58
N LEU A 165 -8.27 11.21 -13.44
CA LEU A 165 -8.99 11.57 -12.22
C LEU A 165 -8.36 12.80 -11.53
N GLY A 166 -7.05 12.96 -11.68
CA GLY A 166 -6.31 14.06 -11.08
C GLY A 166 -4.83 13.74 -10.95
N ALA A 167 -4.16 14.43 -10.04
CA ALA A 167 -2.75 14.25 -9.78
C ALA A 167 -2.43 14.24 -8.29
N ILE A 168 -1.35 13.56 -7.94
CA ILE A 168 -0.76 13.58 -6.61
C ILE A 168 0.53 14.39 -6.71
N PRO A 169 0.59 15.59 -6.11
CA PRO A 169 1.85 16.32 -5.98
C PRO A 169 2.73 15.66 -4.92
N ARG A 170 4.04 15.76 -5.09
CA ARG A 170 5.05 15.16 -4.20
C ARG A 170 4.88 15.58 -2.75
N GLU A 171 4.51 16.83 -2.51
CA GLU A 171 4.30 17.39 -1.17
C GLU A 171 3.10 16.73 -0.47
N ALA A 172 2.02 16.43 -1.21
CA ALA A 172 0.87 15.73 -0.65
C ALA A 172 1.19 14.25 -0.36
N PHE A 173 2.03 13.63 -1.20
CA PHE A 173 2.53 12.29 -0.98
C PHE A 173 3.36 12.16 0.30
N PHE A 174 4.37 13.01 0.48
CA PHE A 174 5.21 12.98 1.68
C PHE A 174 4.43 13.33 2.96
N ARG A 175 3.52 14.30 2.89
CA ARG A 175 2.61 14.63 3.99
C ARG A 175 1.75 13.44 4.40
N HIS A 176 1.27 12.65 3.44
CA HIS A 176 0.50 11.43 3.74
C HIS A 176 1.34 10.36 4.45
N LEU A 177 2.62 10.27 4.11
CA LEU A 177 3.56 9.36 4.75
C LEU A 177 4.06 9.85 6.12
N GLY A 178 3.76 11.10 6.50
CA GLY A 178 4.16 11.69 7.78
C GLY A 178 5.56 12.31 7.76
N PHE A 179 6.05 12.71 6.59
CA PHE A 179 7.27 13.51 6.41
C PHE A 179 6.93 14.99 6.17
#